data_AF-A0A7W2AJF9-F1
#
_entry.id   AF-A0A7W2AJF9-F1
#
_cell.length_a   1.000
_cell.length_b   1.000
_cell.length_c   1.000
_cell.angle_alpha   90.00
_cell.angle_beta   90.00
_cell.angle_gamma   90.00
#
_symmetry.space_group_name_H-M   'P 1'
#
loop_
_entity.id
_entity.type
_entity.pdbx_description
1 polymer ?
#
loop_
_entity_poly.entity_id
_entity_poly.type
_entity_poly.pdbx_seq_one_letter_code
_entity_poly.pdbx_strand_id
1 'polypeptide(L)'
;MTGSDKQLHKLETMDPLEFLGQFTGGQPVAKPLGQLVYDLKKNYAFSNGVINALFQVCLEENDYKIVRSHVMNMAERLGTAMVRTAQDVFAYLQADSRQSKTGNRQKTRNFDSFNSEYVETNIALIARQLHEVRQEVNIRFQQIQKQLDRIESQLGQLTDLFK
;
A
#
# COMPACT_ATOMS: atom_id res chain seq x y z
N MET A 1 -21.38 6.73 -4.77
CA MET A 1 -20.04 6.10 -4.91
C MET A 1 -19.49 5.91 -3.52
N THR A 2 -19.32 4.66 -3.10
CA THR A 2 -18.71 4.33 -1.80
C THR A 2 -17.21 4.70 -1.82
N GLY A 3 -16.55 4.75 -0.65
CA GLY A 3 -15.11 5.06 -0.57
C GLY A 3 -14.25 4.09 -1.40
N SER A 4 -14.65 2.81 -1.44
CA SER A 4 -13.98 1.75 -2.19
C SER A 4 -14.09 1.92 -3.71
N ASP A 5 -15.24 2.37 -4.22
CA ASP A 5 -15.43 2.60 -5.66
C ASP A 5 -14.53 3.73 -6.19
N LYS A 6 -14.34 4.78 -5.37
CA LYS A 6 -13.47 5.91 -5.71
C LYS A 6 -12.00 5.48 -5.76
N GLN A 7 -11.58 4.62 -4.83
CA GLN A 7 -10.22 4.10 -4.80
C GLN A 7 -9.94 3.18 -6.00
N LEU A 8 -10.85 2.27 -6.33
CA LEU A 8 -10.73 1.41 -7.51
C LEU A 8 -10.65 2.25 -8.78
N HIS A 9 -11.54 3.23 -8.95
CA HIS A 9 -11.49 4.10 -10.13
C HIS A 9 -10.18 4.87 -10.25
N LYS A 10 -9.64 5.35 -9.13
CA LYS A 10 -8.33 6.00 -9.08
C LYS A 10 -7.22 5.05 -9.53
N LEU A 11 -7.21 3.79 -9.08
CA LEU A 11 -6.22 2.81 -9.50
C LEU A 11 -6.31 2.52 -11.01
N GLU A 12 -7.52 2.40 -11.56
CA GLU A 12 -7.71 2.11 -13.00
C GLU A 12 -7.19 3.21 -13.92
N THR A 13 -7.29 4.46 -13.48
CA THR A 13 -7.04 5.64 -14.34
C THR A 13 -5.66 6.24 -14.18
N MET A 14 -5.01 6.03 -13.04
CA MET A 14 -3.70 6.60 -12.73
C MET A 14 -2.58 5.91 -13.49
N ASP A 15 -1.59 6.67 -14.00
CA ASP A 15 -0.39 6.05 -14.56
C ASP A 15 0.45 5.37 -13.46
N PRO A 16 1.02 4.18 -13.69
CA PRO A 16 1.80 3.48 -12.66
C PRO A 16 3.02 4.24 -12.14
N LEU A 17 3.65 5.08 -12.96
CA LEU A 17 4.74 5.92 -12.48
C LEU A 17 4.23 7.05 -11.59
N GLU A 18 3.06 7.62 -11.92
CA GLU A 18 2.39 8.59 -11.05
C GLU A 18 1.96 7.93 -9.74
N PHE A 19 1.41 6.72 -9.79
CA PHE A 19 1.05 5.94 -8.61
C PHE A 19 2.26 5.71 -7.70
N LEU A 20 3.40 5.31 -8.24
CA LEU A 20 4.64 5.15 -7.48
C LEU A 20 5.19 6.49 -6.97
N GLY A 21 5.09 7.56 -7.78
CA GLY A 21 5.46 8.94 -7.43
C GLY A 21 4.66 9.50 -6.25
N GLN A 22 3.41 9.02 -6.13
CA GLN A 22 2.72 8.72 -4.88
C GLN A 22 3.64 8.75 -3.68
N PHE A 23 4.32 7.63 -3.55
CA PHE A 23 4.96 7.16 -2.33
C PHE A 23 6.39 7.68 -2.16
N THR A 24 6.97 8.27 -3.20
CA THR A 24 8.28 8.94 -3.14
C THR A 24 8.18 10.42 -2.74
N GLY A 25 6.99 10.91 -2.39
CA GLY A 25 6.78 12.31 -1.99
C GLY A 25 7.00 13.28 -3.15
N GLY A 26 6.70 12.87 -4.39
CA GLY A 26 6.91 13.67 -5.60
C GLY A 26 8.35 13.63 -6.15
N GLN A 27 9.25 12.88 -5.53
CA GLN A 27 10.57 12.62 -6.11
C GLN A 27 10.45 11.73 -7.35
N PRO A 28 11.33 11.90 -8.36
CA PRO A 28 11.34 11.06 -9.54
C PRO A 28 11.41 9.57 -9.16
N VAL A 29 10.53 8.76 -9.74
CA VAL A 29 10.55 7.31 -9.56
C VAL A 29 11.89 6.77 -10.07
N ALA A 30 12.57 5.96 -9.26
CA ALA A 30 13.85 5.41 -9.63
C ALA A 30 13.73 4.60 -10.94
N LYS A 31 14.75 4.72 -11.81
CA LYS A 31 14.83 3.98 -13.09
C LYS A 31 14.48 2.48 -12.99
N PRO A 32 14.88 1.73 -11.94
CA PRO A 32 14.59 0.30 -11.84
C PRO A 32 13.09 0.00 -11.67
N LEU A 33 12.35 0.91 -11.04
CA LEU A 33 10.89 0.83 -10.93
C LEU A 33 10.22 1.21 -12.25
N GLY A 34 10.75 2.21 -12.94
CA GLY A 34 10.33 2.54 -14.31
C GLY A 34 10.47 1.34 -15.25
N GLN A 35 11.61 0.64 -15.18
CA GLN A 35 11.83 -0.58 -15.94
C GLN A 35 10.87 -1.70 -15.53
N LEU A 36 10.59 -1.86 -14.23
CA LEU A 36 9.62 -2.83 -13.74
C LEU A 36 8.21 -2.57 -14.30
N VAL A 37 7.76 -1.32 -14.33
CA VAL A 37 6.48 -0.93 -14.97
C VAL A 37 6.50 -1.28 -16.44
N TYR A 38 7.58 -0.98 -17.15
CA TYR A 38 7.72 -1.31 -18.57
C TYR A 38 7.63 -2.83 -18.81
N ASP A 39 8.32 -3.62 -17.98
CA ASP A 39 8.31 -5.08 -18.09
C ASP A 39 6.91 -5.66 -17.83
N LEU A 40 6.16 -5.11 -16.87
CA LEU A 40 4.78 -5.51 -16.60
C LEU A 40 3.85 -5.21 -17.77
N LYS A 41 3.96 -4.01 -18.37
CA LYS A 41 3.18 -3.64 -19.56
C LYS A 41 3.54 -4.50 -20.76
N LYS A 42 4.84 -4.74 -21.00
CA LYS A 42 5.32 -5.43 -22.20
C LYS A 42 5.13 -6.94 -22.15
N ASN A 43 5.48 -7.57 -21.03
CA ASN A 43 5.54 -9.03 -20.94
C ASN A 43 4.19 -9.65 -20.54
N TYR A 44 3.35 -8.89 -19.80
CA TYR A 44 2.07 -9.38 -19.29
C TYR A 44 0.85 -8.63 -19.85
N ALA A 45 1.07 -7.60 -20.68
CA ALA A 45 0.01 -6.77 -21.25
C ALA A 45 -0.95 -6.18 -20.20
N PHE A 46 -0.46 -5.94 -18.99
CA PHE A 46 -1.29 -5.43 -17.91
C PHE A 46 -1.71 -3.99 -18.13
N SER A 47 -2.96 -3.71 -17.77
CA SER A 47 -3.51 -2.35 -17.70
C SER A 47 -2.88 -1.57 -16.55
N ASN A 48 -3.00 -0.24 -16.60
CA ASN A 48 -2.57 0.62 -15.49
C ASN A 48 -3.23 0.21 -14.16
N GLY A 49 -4.53 -0.11 -14.18
CA GLY A 49 -5.26 -0.59 -13.01
C GLY A 49 -4.67 -1.86 -12.39
N VAL A 50 -4.36 -2.86 -13.22
CA VAL A 50 -3.77 -4.12 -12.74
C VAL A 50 -2.39 -3.87 -12.14
N ILE A 51 -1.55 -3.05 -12.79
CA ILE A 51 -0.20 -2.74 -12.28
C ILE A 51 -0.28 -1.98 -10.96
N ASN A 52 -1.18 -0.99 -10.86
CA ASN A 52 -1.36 -0.20 -9.65
C ASN A 52 -1.86 -1.06 -8.48
N ALA A 53 -2.85 -1.92 -8.72
CA ALA A 53 -3.34 -2.85 -7.71
C ALA A 53 -2.27 -3.88 -7.30
N LEU A 54 -1.50 -4.40 -8.25
CA LEU A 54 -0.37 -5.29 -7.99
C LEU A 54 0.66 -4.62 -7.06
N PHE A 55 1.08 -3.39 -7.38
CA PHE A 55 2.02 -2.66 -6.52
C PHE A 55 1.42 -2.35 -5.16
N GLN A 56 0.15 -1.97 -5.08
CA GLN A 56 -0.51 -1.72 -3.81
C GLN A 56 -0.42 -2.96 -2.91
N VAL A 57 -0.75 -4.14 -3.43
CA VAL A 57 -0.65 -5.38 -2.64
C VAL A 57 0.79 -5.71 -2.30
N CYS A 58 1.74 -5.55 -3.23
CA CYS A 58 3.15 -5.80 -2.96
C CYS A 58 3.70 -4.92 -1.82
N LEU A 59 3.29 -3.65 -1.78
CA LEU A 59 3.65 -2.72 -0.71
C LEU A 59 3.02 -3.13 0.62
N GLU A 60 1.74 -3.50 0.63
CA GLU A 60 1.03 -3.95 1.82
C GLU A 60 1.62 -5.26 2.39
N GLU A 61 2.09 -6.18 1.54
CA GLU A 61 2.64 -7.48 1.95
C GLU A 61 4.12 -7.45 2.37
N ASN A 62 4.91 -6.48 1.90
CA ASN A 62 6.37 -6.45 2.10
C ASN A 62 6.85 -5.23 2.91
N ASP A 63 6.09 -4.80 3.93
CA ASP A 63 6.43 -3.66 4.78
C ASP A 63 6.80 -2.40 3.96
N TYR A 64 5.98 -2.12 2.93
CA TYR A 64 6.13 -0.98 2.03
C TYR A 64 7.44 -0.95 1.23
N LYS A 65 7.93 -2.14 0.89
CA LYS A 65 9.07 -2.32 -0.01
C LYS A 65 8.61 -2.93 -1.32
N ILE A 66 9.08 -2.37 -2.43
CA ILE A 66 8.99 -3.03 -3.71
C ILE A 66 10.17 -3.97 -3.87
N VAL A 67 9.86 -5.24 -4.06
CA VAL A 67 10.85 -6.29 -4.33
C VAL A 67 10.53 -6.89 -5.70
N ARG A 68 11.45 -6.70 -6.65
CA ARG A 68 11.25 -7.10 -8.05
C ARG A 68 10.81 -8.56 -8.20
N SER A 69 11.46 -9.49 -7.50
CA SER A 69 11.12 -10.92 -7.58
C SER A 69 9.69 -11.21 -7.09
N HIS A 70 9.26 -10.56 -6.01
CA HIS A 70 7.89 -10.69 -5.49
C HIS A 70 6.86 -10.18 -6.50
N VAL A 71 7.10 -8.98 -7.05
CA VAL A 71 6.24 -8.38 -8.07
C VAL A 71 6.14 -9.28 -9.30
N MET A 72 7.25 -9.82 -9.79
CA MET A 72 7.26 -10.68 -10.98
C MET A 72 6.56 -12.02 -10.73
N ASN A 73 6.76 -12.65 -9.56
CA ASN A 73 6.07 -13.88 -9.19
C ASN A 73 4.55 -13.66 -9.10
N MET A 74 4.11 -12.53 -8.53
CA MET A 74 2.69 -12.17 -8.52
C MET A 74 2.17 -11.87 -9.92
N ALA A 75 2.95 -11.18 -10.76
CA ALA A 75 2.57 -10.89 -12.13
C ALA A 75 2.34 -12.16 -12.95
N GLU A 76 3.19 -13.18 -12.81
CA GLU A 76 3.03 -14.47 -13.48
C GLU A 76 1.71 -15.16 -13.09
N ARG A 77 1.37 -15.14 -11.80
CA ARG A 77 0.13 -15.71 -11.27
C ARG A 77 -1.10 -14.96 -11.80
N LEU A 78 -1.07 -13.63 -11.78
CA LEU A 78 -2.15 -12.79 -12.30
C LEU A 78 -2.33 -12.93 -13.81
N GLY A 79 -1.22 -13.07 -14.55
CA GLY A 79 -1.21 -13.30 -15.99
C GLY A 79 -1.84 -14.66 -16.35
N THR A 80 -1.49 -15.71 -15.59
CA THR A 80 -2.10 -17.04 -15.73
C THR A 80 -3.59 -17.02 -15.42
N ALA A 81 -4.00 -16.21 -14.44
CA ALA A 81 -5.40 -15.99 -14.09
C ALA A 81 -6.15 -15.03 -15.03
N MET A 82 -5.49 -14.49 -16.06
CA MET A 82 -6.05 -13.56 -17.05
C MET A 82 -6.76 -12.34 -16.43
N VAL A 83 -6.21 -11.82 -15.34
CA VAL A 83 -6.73 -10.66 -14.62
C VAL A 83 -6.59 -9.39 -15.46
N ARG A 84 -7.65 -8.57 -15.54
CA ARG A 84 -7.69 -7.38 -16.43
C ARG A 84 -7.92 -6.05 -15.72
N THR A 85 -8.51 -6.08 -14.54
CA THR A 85 -8.85 -4.89 -13.75
C THR A 85 -8.21 -4.94 -12.36
N ALA A 86 -8.07 -3.79 -11.72
CA ALA A 86 -7.69 -3.66 -10.32
C ALA A 86 -8.63 -4.46 -9.41
N GLN A 87 -9.93 -4.44 -9.70
CA GLN A 87 -10.91 -5.21 -8.95
C GLN A 87 -10.65 -6.72 -9.03
N ASP A 88 -10.33 -7.23 -10.23
CA ASP A 88 -10.00 -8.64 -10.45
C ASP A 88 -8.74 -9.06 -9.67
N VAL A 89 -7.73 -8.19 -9.59
CA VAL A 89 -6.52 -8.42 -8.78
C VAL A 89 -6.89 -8.68 -7.32
N PHE A 90 -7.68 -7.77 -6.72
CA PHE A 90 -8.08 -7.91 -5.33
C PHE A 90 -8.97 -9.14 -5.09
N ALA A 91 -9.87 -9.44 -6.03
CA ALA A 91 -10.73 -10.62 -5.95
C ALA A 91 -9.91 -11.92 -6.02
N TYR A 92 -8.97 -12.02 -6.96
CA TYR A 92 -8.09 -13.16 -7.12
C TYR A 92 -7.24 -13.40 -5.86
N LEU A 93 -6.60 -12.35 -5.34
CA LEU A 93 -5.71 -12.47 -4.17
C LEU A 93 -6.48 -12.72 -2.87
N GLN A 94 -7.72 -12.23 -2.73
CA GLN A 94 -8.60 -12.64 -1.62
C GLN A 94 -8.99 -14.11 -1.70
N ALA A 95 -9.26 -14.64 -2.89
CA ALA A 95 -9.56 -16.06 -3.07
C ALA A 95 -8.34 -16.94 -2.78
N ASP A 96 -7.16 -16.51 -3.26
CA ASP A 96 -5.90 -17.22 -3.09
C ASP A 96 -5.40 -17.22 -1.63
N SER A 97 -5.52 -16.09 -0.92
CA SER A 97 -5.18 -16.01 0.51
C SER A 97 -6.08 -16.87 1.41
N ARG A 98 -7.29 -17.20 0.95
CA ARG A 98 -8.18 -18.17 1.63
C ARG A 98 -7.77 -19.61 1.35
N GLN A 99 -7.22 -19.90 0.18
CA GLN A 99 -6.76 -21.25 -0.20
C GLN A 99 -5.37 -21.58 0.36
N SER A 100 -4.48 -20.59 0.50
CA SER A 100 -3.10 -20.78 0.98
C SER A 100 -2.94 -20.92 2.50
N LYS A 101 -4.01 -20.74 3.30
CA LYS A 101 -3.99 -20.99 4.75
C LYS A 101 -3.82 -22.47 5.14
N THR A 102 -3.80 -23.40 4.17
CA THR A 102 -3.52 -24.82 4.38
C THR A 102 -2.12 -25.25 3.91
N GLY A 103 -1.32 -24.35 3.32
CA GLY A 103 -0.02 -24.68 2.70
C GLY A 103 1.16 -23.92 3.31
N ASN A 104 2.13 -24.67 3.82
CA ASN A 104 3.36 -24.23 4.49
C ASN A 104 4.12 -23.14 3.67
N ARG A 105 4.31 -21.93 4.23
CA ARG A 105 5.11 -20.85 3.62
C ARG A 105 6.58 -21.27 3.53
N GLN A 106 7.03 -21.72 2.37
CA GLN A 106 8.46 -21.91 2.09
C GLN A 106 9.13 -20.54 1.88
N LYS A 107 9.96 -20.13 2.84
CA LYS A 107 10.89 -19.00 2.72
C LYS A 107 11.99 -19.35 1.72
N THR A 108 11.90 -18.86 0.48
CA THR A 108 13.05 -18.84 -0.43
C THR A 108 14.01 -17.72 -0.03
N ARG A 109 15.08 -18.11 0.67
CA ARG A 109 16.29 -17.30 0.89
C ARG A 109 17.08 -17.22 -0.43
N ASN A 110 16.98 -16.09 -1.14
CA ASN A 110 17.93 -15.64 -2.16
C ASN A 110 17.62 -14.16 -2.47
N PHE A 111 17.76 -13.31 -1.44
CA PHE A 111 17.09 -12.01 -1.38
C PHE A 111 18.00 -10.78 -1.58
N ASP A 112 19.32 -10.93 -1.54
CA ASP A 112 20.19 -9.78 -1.31
C ASP A 112 20.78 -9.13 -2.58
N SER A 113 20.89 -9.84 -3.71
CA SER A 113 21.64 -9.31 -4.86
C SER A 113 20.84 -8.36 -5.79
N PHE A 114 19.51 -8.47 -5.83
CA PHE A 114 18.67 -7.66 -6.76
C PHE A 114 17.97 -6.48 -6.09
N ASN A 115 18.00 -6.41 -4.75
CA ASN A 115 17.21 -5.44 -4.01
C ASN A 115 17.96 -4.12 -3.73
N SER A 116 19.30 -4.11 -3.91
CA SER A 116 20.14 -2.92 -3.73
C SER A 116 19.66 -1.72 -4.56
N GLU A 117 19.16 -1.97 -5.77
CA GLU A 117 18.71 -0.93 -6.71
C GLU A 117 17.41 -0.23 -6.26
N TYR A 118 16.65 -0.88 -5.38
CA TYR A 118 15.37 -0.37 -4.87
C TYR A 118 15.50 0.22 -3.45
N VAL A 119 16.69 0.19 -2.84
CA VAL A 119 16.90 0.60 -1.44
C VAL A 119 16.49 2.06 -1.20
N GLU A 120 16.93 2.99 -2.05
CA GLU A 120 16.60 4.41 -1.91
C GLU A 120 15.09 4.67 -2.01
N THR A 121 14.43 3.99 -2.97
CA THR A 121 12.99 4.11 -3.09
C THR A 121 12.30 3.50 -1.88
N ASN A 122 12.68 2.29 -1.46
CA ASN A 122 12.13 1.63 -0.28
C ASN A 122 12.31 2.48 0.99
N ILE A 123 13.43 3.18 1.15
CA ILE A 123 13.63 4.15 2.24
C ILE A 123 12.63 5.30 2.14
N ALA A 124 12.44 5.88 0.95
CA ALA A 124 11.47 6.96 0.74
C ALA A 124 10.02 6.49 1.02
N LEU A 125 9.66 5.28 0.59
CA LEU A 125 8.35 4.66 0.84
C LEU A 125 8.08 4.54 2.35
N ILE A 126 9.06 3.99 3.09
CA ILE A 126 8.98 3.82 4.55
C ILE A 126 8.92 5.19 5.25
N ALA A 127 9.74 6.16 4.82
CA ALA A 127 9.75 7.50 5.40
C ALA A 127 8.39 8.20 5.26
N ARG A 128 7.73 8.04 4.11
CA ARG A 128 6.38 8.58 3.90
C ARG A 128 5.35 7.90 4.81
N GLN A 129 5.38 6.58 4.94
CA GLN A 129 4.46 5.87 5.82
C GLN A 129 4.64 6.29 7.28
N LEU A 130 5.89 6.43 7.75
CA LEU A 130 6.17 6.97 9.08
C LEU A 130 5.58 8.37 9.26
N HIS A 131 5.63 9.21 8.22
CA HIS A 131 5.03 10.54 8.25
C HIS A 131 3.50 10.47 8.38
N GLU A 132 2.83 9.62 7.60
CA GLU A 132 1.38 9.44 7.64
C GLU A 132 0.91 8.91 9.00
N VAL A 133 1.60 7.90 9.55
CA VAL A 133 1.33 7.37 10.89
C VAL A 133 1.50 8.46 11.95
N ARG A 134 2.55 9.29 11.85
CA ARG A 134 2.77 10.41 12.78
C ARG A 134 1.61 11.43 12.71
N GLN A 135 1.09 11.73 11.53
CA GLN A 135 -0.07 12.62 11.40
C GLN A 135 -1.32 12.01 12.04
N GLU A 136 -1.59 10.73 11.81
CA GLU A 136 -2.75 10.05 12.40
C GLU A 136 -2.67 10.03 13.93
N VAL A 137 -1.50 9.70 14.49
CA VAL A 137 -1.25 9.72 15.94
C VAL A 137 -1.50 11.12 16.50
N ASN A 138 -1.00 12.16 15.85
CA ASN A 138 -1.23 13.55 16.29
C ASN A 138 -2.72 13.92 16.30
N ILE A 139 -3.47 13.52 15.27
CA ILE A 139 -4.92 13.78 15.20
C ILE A 139 -5.64 13.08 16.36
N ARG A 140 -5.34 11.80 16.59
CA ARG A 140 -5.93 11.04 17.71
C ARG A 140 -5.58 11.64 19.06
N PHE A 141 -4.34 12.09 19.24
CA PHE A 141 -3.90 12.75 20.47
C PHE A 141 -4.69 14.05 20.73
N GLN A 142 -4.88 14.88 19.70
CA GLN A 142 -5.71 16.10 19.81
C GLN A 142 -7.18 15.78 20.15
N GLN A 143 -7.72 14.68 19.64
CA GLN A 143 -9.08 14.25 19.97
C GLN A 143 -9.19 13.82 21.44
N ILE A 144 -8.22 13.03 21.93
CA ILE A 144 -8.15 12.62 23.34
C ILE A 144 -8.04 13.85 24.24
N GLN A 145 -7.22 14.83 23.88
CA GLN A 145 -7.05 16.03 24.67
C GLN A 145 -8.35 16.84 24.79
N LYS A 146 -9.07 17.01 23.67
CA LYS A 146 -10.41 17.62 23.70
C LYS A 146 -11.42 16.84 24.53
N GLN A 147 -11.30 15.52 24.61
CA GLN A 147 -12.16 14.70 25.47
C GLN A 147 -11.83 14.92 26.95
N LEU A 148 -10.54 15.00 27.31
CA LEU A 148 -10.10 15.31 28.67
C LEU A 148 -10.58 16.69 29.11
N ASP A 149 -10.42 17.73 28.28
CA ASP A 149 -10.89 19.09 28.58
C ASP A 149 -12.41 19.12 28.88
N ARG A 150 -13.20 18.33 28.13
CA ARG A 150 -14.65 18.21 28.37
C ARG A 150 -14.96 17.52 29.69
N ILE A 151 -14.24 16.45 30.01
CA ILE A 151 -14.41 15.72 31.27
C ILE A 151 -14.04 16.63 32.46
N GLU A 152 -12.94 17.37 32.37
CA GLU A 152 -12.53 18.33 33.40
C GLU A 152 -13.58 19.43 33.60
N SER A 153 -14.10 19.99 32.51
CA SER A 153 -15.18 20.99 32.58
C SER A 153 -16.44 20.44 33.24
N GLN A 154 -16.85 19.20 32.91
CA GLN A 154 -18.01 18.53 33.52
C GLN A 154 -17.79 18.27 35.01
N LEU A 155 -16.61 17.82 35.41
CA LEU A 155 -16.26 17.59 36.82
C LEU A 155 -16.25 18.91 37.61
N GLY A 156 -15.74 20.00 37.02
CA GLY A 156 -15.81 21.33 37.63
C GLY A 156 -17.24 21.78 37.91
N GLN A 157 -18.13 21.66 36.93
CA GLN A 157 -19.55 21.99 37.07
C GLN A 157 -20.25 21.15 38.16
N LEU A 158 -19.95 19.85 38.22
CA LEU A 158 -20.46 18.99 39.29
C LEU A 158 -19.96 19.42 40.66
N THR A 159 -18.67 19.78 40.77
CA THR A 159 -18.09 20.21 42.04
C THR A 159 -18.72 21.52 42.54
N ASP A 160 -19.04 22.43 41.63
CA ASP A 160 -19.73 23.69 41.96
C ASP A 160 -21.19 23.48 42.35
N LEU A 161 -21.85 22.43 41.86
CA LEU A 161 -23.22 22.04 42.27
C LEU A 161 -23.29 21.45 43.69
N PHE A 162 -22.17 20.95 44.22
CA PHE A 162 -22.09 20.35 45.56
C PHE A 162 -21.48 21.29 46.62
N LYS A 163 -21.21 22.55 46.27
CA LYS A 163 -20.81 23.62 47.20
C LYS A 163 -22.00 24.53 47.52
#